data_AF-A0A8T2NKK7-F1
#
_entry.id   AF-A0A8T2NKK7-F1
#
_cell.length_a   1.000
_cell.length_b   1.000
_cell.length_c   1.000
_cell.angle_alpha   90.00
_cell.angle_beta   90.00
_cell.angle_gamma   90.00
#
_symmetry.space_group_name_H-M   'P 1'
#
loop_
_entity.id
_entity.type
_entity.pdbx_description
1 polymer ?
#
loop_
_entity_poly.entity_id
_entity_poly.type
_entity_poly.pdbx_seq_one_letter_code
_entity_poly.pdbx_strand_id
1 'polypeptide(L)'
;MSYQGSGENPEGKEKDDDTKSSKDAAADTVSKKGDEEEGSKKVRKIPIGLKIYEFYNAPFTKFWFNTISYLMYLMLYNYVILVKMERWPSLQEWTVISYIFTLGLEKVRQILMSEPGKLRQKINVWLQEYWNITDLMAISTFTLGFLLRLQSEPYMGYGRVIYCIDIIFWYIRVLDIFGVNKYLGPYVMMIGKMMIDMLYFVVIMLVVLMSFGVARQAILHPDEEPTWRLARNIFYMPYWMIYGEVFADSID
;
A
#
# COMPACT_ATOMS: atom_id res chain seq x y z
N MET A 1 -52.57 5.94 49.66
CA MET A 1 -53.87 5.31 49.41
C MET A 1 -53.65 3.80 49.58
N SER A 2 -54.23 3.22 50.65
CA SER A 2 -54.44 1.77 50.96
C SER A 2 -53.25 0.80 50.73
N TYR A 3 -52.48 0.29 51.71
CA TYR A 3 -52.81 -0.43 52.96
C TYR A 3 -53.91 -1.50 52.83
N GLN A 4 -53.54 -2.78 52.97
CA GLN A 4 -54.23 -3.72 53.86
C GLN A 4 -53.34 -4.94 54.21
N GLY A 5 -53.11 -5.15 55.51
CA GLY A 5 -52.76 -6.45 56.11
C GLY A 5 -53.98 -7.39 56.09
N SER A 6 -53.98 -8.61 56.61
CA SER A 6 -53.54 -9.03 57.95
C SER A 6 -53.98 -10.49 58.17
N GLY A 7 -53.36 -11.14 59.17
CA GLY A 7 -53.84 -12.35 59.84
C GLY A 7 -52.87 -13.53 59.70
N GLU A 8 -52.51 -14.30 60.70
CA GLU A 8 -52.85 -14.40 62.12
C GLU A 8 -51.75 -15.29 62.77
N ASN A 9 -51.44 -15.05 64.05
CA ASN A 9 -50.58 -15.87 64.93
C ASN A 9 -51.45 -17.02 65.55
N PRO A 10 -51.03 -17.91 66.49
CA PRO A 10 -49.74 -18.13 67.17
C PRO A 10 -49.40 -19.64 67.43
N GLU A 11 -48.57 -19.92 68.45
CA GLU A 11 -48.30 -21.19 69.18
C GLU A 11 -47.06 -21.99 68.73
N GLY A 12 -46.09 -22.36 69.57
CA GLY A 12 -45.91 -22.16 71.01
C GLY A 12 -44.67 -22.95 71.54
N LYS A 13 -44.14 -22.47 72.68
CA LYS A 13 -43.36 -23.14 73.76
C LYS A 13 -42.00 -23.77 73.42
N GLU A 14 -40.86 -23.24 73.92
CA GLU A 14 -40.31 -23.18 75.30
C GLU A 14 -39.54 -24.44 75.77
N LYS A 15 -38.26 -24.18 76.17
CA LYS A 15 -37.46 -24.80 77.25
C LYS A 15 -36.99 -26.25 77.10
N ASP A 16 -35.94 -26.73 77.75
CA ASP A 16 -34.75 -26.25 78.48
C ASP A 16 -33.87 -27.53 78.54
N ASP A 17 -32.58 -27.46 78.21
CA ASP A 17 -31.45 -27.64 79.14
C ASP A 17 -31.04 -29.12 79.41
N ASP A 18 -29.78 -29.28 79.80
CA ASP A 18 -29.06 -30.46 80.32
C ASP A 18 -28.01 -31.20 79.48
N THR A 19 -26.76 -30.74 79.69
CA THR A 19 -25.72 -31.48 80.44
C THR A 19 -25.13 -32.79 79.86
N LYS A 20 -23.96 -32.62 79.22
CA LYS A 20 -22.65 -33.26 79.51
C LYS A 20 -22.43 -34.77 79.25
N SER A 21 -21.43 -35.00 78.38
CA SER A 21 -20.44 -36.09 78.37
C SER A 21 -20.91 -37.51 77.97
N SER A 22 -20.43 -38.00 76.83
CA SER A 22 -19.22 -38.84 76.78
C SER A 22 -18.82 -39.17 75.33
N LYS A 23 -17.50 -39.24 75.14
CA LYS A 23 -16.76 -39.79 74.01
C LYS A 23 -17.35 -41.13 73.52
N ASP A 24 -17.48 -41.32 72.20
CA ASP A 24 -16.74 -42.36 71.46
C ASP A 24 -17.15 -42.47 69.98
N ALA A 25 -16.12 -42.40 69.13
CA ALA A 25 -15.91 -43.13 67.88
C ALA A 25 -17.09 -43.83 67.17
N ALA A 26 -17.45 -43.35 65.97
CA ALA A 26 -17.70 -44.20 64.80
C ALA A 26 -17.88 -43.35 63.52
N ALA A 27 -17.15 -43.77 62.49
CA ALA A 27 -17.38 -43.75 61.05
C ALA A 27 -18.52 -42.91 60.40
N ASP A 28 -18.22 -42.51 59.15
CA ASP A 28 -19.14 -42.21 58.04
C ASP A 28 -19.63 -40.77 57.85
N THR A 29 -18.71 -39.91 57.39
CA THR A 29 -19.06 -38.67 56.70
C THR A 29 -19.49 -38.92 55.25
N VAL A 30 -20.80 -38.83 55.05
CA VAL A 30 -21.45 -38.03 54.00
C VAL A 30 -21.25 -38.48 52.54
N SER A 31 -22.24 -39.25 52.10
CA SER A 31 -22.82 -39.22 50.76
C SER A 31 -23.39 -37.83 50.43
N LYS A 32 -22.94 -37.21 49.34
CA LYS A 32 -23.79 -36.81 48.20
C LYS A 32 -22.96 -36.19 47.07
N LYS A 33 -22.80 -36.99 46.02
CA LYS A 33 -22.32 -36.61 44.70
C LYS A 33 -23.53 -36.07 43.92
N GLY A 34 -23.46 -34.84 43.42
CA GLY A 34 -24.52 -34.25 42.60
C GLY A 34 -24.19 -32.83 42.17
N ASP A 35 -23.71 -32.73 40.92
CA ASP A 35 -24.00 -31.67 39.95
C ASP A 35 -23.66 -30.22 40.29
N GLU A 36 -22.41 -29.82 40.01
CA GLU A 36 -22.14 -28.49 39.46
C GLU A 36 -21.22 -28.64 38.25
N GLU A 37 -21.83 -28.57 37.06
CA GLU A 37 -21.14 -28.32 35.79
C GLU A 37 -20.54 -26.90 35.81
N GLU A 38 -19.35 -26.73 36.40
CA GLU A 38 -18.50 -25.61 36.01
C GLU A 38 -17.73 -25.99 34.74
N GLY A 39 -18.31 -25.60 33.60
CA GLY A 39 -17.61 -25.47 32.33
C GLY A 39 -16.48 -24.45 32.40
N SER A 40 -15.40 -24.79 33.12
CA SER A 40 -14.11 -24.11 33.02
C SER A 40 -13.56 -24.34 31.63
N LYS A 41 -13.90 -23.45 30.69
CA LYS A 41 -13.10 -23.24 29.49
C LYS A 41 -11.69 -22.90 29.97
N LYS A 42 -10.83 -23.92 30.11
CA LYS A 42 -9.39 -23.75 30.23
C LYS A 42 -8.95 -22.98 28.99
N VAL A 43 -8.92 -21.66 29.08
CA VAL A 43 -8.23 -20.79 28.13
C VAL A 43 -6.77 -21.23 28.22
N ARG A 44 -6.37 -22.13 27.32
CA ARG A 44 -4.97 -22.53 27.15
C ARG A 44 -4.21 -21.22 27.00
N LYS A 45 -3.41 -20.85 28.00
CA LYS A 45 -2.50 -19.71 27.90
C LYS A 45 -1.48 -20.07 26.81
N ILE A 46 -1.76 -19.66 25.58
CA ILE A 46 -0.88 -19.84 24.44
C ILE A 46 0.46 -19.17 24.81
N PRO A 47 1.60 -19.85 24.66
CA PRO A 47 2.89 -19.26 25.01
C PRO A 47 3.11 -17.96 24.23
N ILE A 48 3.65 -16.94 24.89
CA ILE A 48 3.80 -15.59 24.34
C ILE A 48 4.59 -15.61 23.01
N GLY A 49 5.59 -16.48 22.88
CA GLY A 49 6.35 -16.67 21.65
C GLY A 49 5.51 -17.23 20.49
N LEU A 50 4.58 -18.16 20.77
CA LEU A 50 3.65 -18.66 19.75
C LEU A 50 2.63 -17.59 19.37
N LYS A 51 2.16 -16.79 20.33
CA LYS A 51 1.28 -15.64 20.06
C LYS A 51 1.94 -14.57 19.18
N ILE A 52 3.23 -14.28 19.41
CA ILE A 52 4.02 -13.37 18.57
C ILE A 52 4.23 -13.98 17.17
N TYR A 53 4.57 -15.26 17.08
CA TYR A 53 4.72 -15.97 15.81
C TYR A 53 3.44 -15.99 14.98
N GLU A 54 2.29 -16.29 15.61
CA GLU A 54 0.98 -16.25 14.97
C GLU A 54 0.63 -14.82 14.52
N PHE A 55 0.96 -13.81 15.32
CA PHE A 55 0.74 -12.40 14.98
C PHE A 55 1.53 -11.95 13.74
N TYR A 56 2.82 -12.29 13.64
CA TYR A 56 3.62 -11.97 12.45
C TYR A 56 3.27 -12.82 11.22
N ASN A 57 2.68 -14.00 11.43
CA ASN A 57 2.20 -14.82 10.33
C ASN A 57 0.87 -14.35 9.74
N ALA A 58 0.12 -13.54 10.47
CA ALA A 58 -1.15 -13.00 10.02
C ALA A 58 -0.98 -12.14 8.75
N PRO A 59 -1.86 -12.30 7.73
CA PRO A 59 -1.76 -11.58 6.46
C PRO A 59 -1.88 -10.07 6.62
N PHE A 60 -2.69 -9.60 7.58
CA PHE A 60 -2.83 -8.18 7.90
C PHE A 60 -1.53 -7.56 8.40
N THR A 61 -0.82 -8.24 9.30
CA THR A 61 0.47 -7.78 9.84
C THR A 61 1.52 -7.71 8.73
N LYS A 62 1.59 -8.74 7.88
CA LYS A 62 2.50 -8.77 6.71
C LYS A 62 2.24 -7.61 5.76
N PHE A 63 0.97 -7.31 5.48
CA PHE A 63 0.58 -6.19 4.62
C PHE A 63 1.03 -4.84 5.19
N TRP A 64 0.79 -4.57 6.48
CA TRP A 64 1.18 -3.30 7.10
C TRP A 64 2.68 -3.16 7.23
N PHE A 65 3.39 -4.24 7.59
CA PHE A 65 4.85 -4.22 7.62
C PHE A 65 5.44 -3.93 6.24
N ASN A 66 4.92 -4.58 5.20
CA ASN A 66 5.30 -4.29 3.81
C ASN A 66 5.02 -2.84 3.43
N THR A 67 3.83 -2.32 3.77
CA THR A 67 3.44 -0.93 3.47
C THR A 67 4.35 0.08 4.18
N ILE A 68 4.61 -0.09 5.47
CA ILE A 68 5.49 0.81 6.24
C ILE A 68 6.92 0.75 5.70
N SER A 69 7.43 -0.45 5.43
CA SER A 69 8.75 -0.63 4.82
C SER A 69 8.84 0.04 3.45
N TYR A 70 7.78 -0.05 2.64
CA TYR A 70 7.72 0.57 1.32
C TYR A 70 7.68 2.11 1.40
N LEU A 71 6.94 2.67 2.36
CA LEU A 71 6.94 4.12 2.61
C LEU A 71 8.32 4.61 3.07
N MET A 72 8.99 3.85 3.95
CA MET A 72 10.36 4.18 4.37
C MET A 72 11.35 4.12 3.20
N TYR A 73 11.22 3.10 2.34
CA TYR A 73 11.97 3.01 1.09
C TYR A 73 11.75 4.25 0.20
N LEU A 74 10.49 4.67 -0.01
CA LEU A 74 10.19 5.87 -0.80
C LEU A 74 10.81 7.13 -0.19
N MET A 75 10.75 7.29 1.13
CA MET A 75 11.37 8.43 1.81
C MET A 75 12.89 8.45 1.61
N LEU A 76 13.55 7.28 1.73
CA LEU A 76 14.98 7.15 1.48
C LEU A 76 15.32 7.41 0.01
N TYR A 77 14.52 6.92 -0.93
CA TYR A 77 14.75 7.16 -2.35
C TYR A 77 14.60 8.65 -2.69
N ASN A 78 13.58 9.33 -2.17
CA ASN A 78 13.48 10.79 -2.29
C ASN A 78 14.74 11.49 -1.78
N TYR A 79 15.20 11.14 -0.58
CA TYR A 79 16.43 11.72 -0.04
C TYR A 79 17.63 11.52 -0.98
N VAL A 80 17.80 10.32 -1.52
CA VAL A 80 18.91 9.98 -2.44
C VAL A 80 18.86 10.80 -3.74
N ILE A 81 17.69 11.07 -4.32
CA ILE A 81 17.59 11.85 -5.58
C ILE A 81 17.69 13.37 -5.36
N LEU A 82 17.17 13.87 -4.23
CA LEU A 82 17.20 15.29 -3.90
C LEU A 82 18.59 15.75 -3.45
N VAL A 83 19.29 14.95 -2.66
CA VAL A 83 20.63 15.28 -2.16
C VAL A 83 21.69 15.02 -3.23
N LYS A 84 22.81 15.75 -3.15
CA LYS A 84 23.92 15.61 -4.08
C LYS A 84 24.44 14.16 -4.10
N MET A 85 24.33 13.52 -5.26
CA MET A 85 24.93 12.21 -5.51
C MET A 85 26.45 12.34 -5.69
N GLU A 86 27.21 11.72 -4.81
CA GLU A 86 28.67 11.64 -4.91
C GLU A 86 29.12 10.58 -5.93
N ARG A 87 30.41 10.51 -6.25
CA ARG A 87 30.90 9.56 -7.26
C ARG A 87 30.56 8.11 -6.91
N TRP A 88 30.64 7.75 -5.62
CA TRP A 88 30.33 6.42 -5.11
C TRP A 88 28.96 6.40 -4.41
N PRO A 89 28.22 5.28 -4.47
CA PRO A 89 26.93 5.19 -3.80
C PRO A 89 27.07 5.34 -2.28
N SER A 90 26.27 6.23 -1.69
CA SER A 90 26.22 6.39 -0.24
C SER A 90 25.55 5.20 0.42
N LEU A 91 25.65 5.08 1.75
CA LEU A 91 24.95 4.02 2.50
C LEU A 91 23.42 4.08 2.30
N GLN A 92 22.85 5.28 2.13
CA GLN A 92 21.41 5.41 1.84
C GLN A 92 21.08 4.90 0.44
N GLU A 93 21.92 5.21 -0.56
CA GLU A 93 21.75 4.72 -1.93
C GLU A 93 21.87 3.18 -1.98
N TRP A 94 22.82 2.59 -1.27
CA TRP A 94 22.94 1.13 -1.14
C TRP A 94 21.70 0.49 -0.51
N THR A 95 21.09 1.16 0.47
CA THR A 95 19.84 0.68 1.07
C THR A 95 18.71 0.65 0.04
N VAL A 96 18.55 1.70 -0.77
CA VAL A 96 17.57 1.77 -1.87
C VAL A 96 17.83 0.69 -2.92
N ILE A 97 19.08 0.53 -3.36
CA ILE A 97 19.48 -0.50 -4.34
C ILE A 97 19.14 -1.90 -3.82
N SER A 98 19.51 -2.22 -2.58
CA SER A 98 19.24 -3.53 -1.98
C SER A 98 17.74 -3.81 -1.84
N TYR A 99 16.94 -2.78 -1.54
CA TYR A 99 15.49 -2.90 -1.46
C TYR A 99 14.87 -3.25 -2.83
N ILE A 100 15.26 -2.54 -3.89
CA ILE A 100 14.76 -2.79 -5.25
C ILE A 100 15.22 -4.15 -5.77
N PHE A 101 16.47 -4.53 -5.49
CA PHE A 101 16.96 -5.86 -5.83
C PHE A 101 16.15 -6.96 -5.12
N THR A 102 15.82 -6.77 -3.84
CA THR A 102 14.98 -7.70 -3.07
C THR A 102 13.57 -7.77 -3.65
N LEU A 103 12.97 -6.64 -4.06
CA LEU A 103 11.69 -6.63 -4.76
C LEU A 103 11.76 -7.36 -6.11
N GLY A 104 12.84 -7.18 -6.87
CA GLY A 104 13.08 -7.89 -8.11
C GLY A 104 13.15 -9.40 -7.92
N LEU A 105 13.85 -9.87 -6.89
CA LEU A 105 13.89 -11.28 -6.52
C LEU A 105 12.51 -11.81 -6.12
N GLU A 106 11.71 -11.03 -5.39
CA GLU A 106 10.33 -11.41 -5.04
C GLU A 106 9.44 -11.56 -6.28
N LYS A 107 9.60 -10.69 -7.28
CA LYS A 107 8.90 -10.83 -8.57
C LYS A 107 9.36 -12.06 -9.36
N VAL A 108 10.65 -12.34 -9.37
CA VAL A 108 11.18 -13.58 -9.97
C VAL A 108 10.60 -14.80 -9.26
N ARG A 109 10.55 -14.80 -7.92
CA ARG A 109 9.92 -15.86 -7.11
C ARG A 109 8.44 -16.02 -7.46
N GLN A 110 7.70 -14.92 -7.59
CA GLN A 110 6.28 -14.93 -7.98
C GLN A 110 6.07 -15.58 -9.36
N ILE A 111 6.93 -15.25 -10.34
CA ILE A 111 6.88 -15.85 -11.68
C ILE A 111 7.15 -17.36 -11.60
N LEU A 112 8.16 -17.80 -10.83
CA LEU A 112 8.52 -19.21 -10.71
C LEU A 112 7.40 -20.05 -10.06
N MET A 113 6.75 -19.51 -9.04
CA MET A 113 5.68 -20.18 -8.28
C MET A 113 4.31 -20.19 -8.97
N SER A 114 4.13 -19.48 -10.10
CA SER A 114 2.87 -19.45 -10.84
C SER A 114 2.44 -20.82 -11.39
N GLU A 115 1.14 -21.07 -11.52
CA GLU A 115 0.54 -22.41 -11.76
C GLU A 115 0.97 -23.16 -13.03
N PRO A 116 1.29 -22.54 -14.19
CA PRO A 116 1.63 -23.29 -15.41
C PRO A 116 2.96 -24.05 -15.31
N GLY A 117 3.08 -25.25 -15.88
CA GLY A 117 4.35 -26.01 -15.89
C GLY A 117 5.43 -25.48 -16.85
N LYS A 118 5.05 -24.75 -17.91
CA LYS A 118 5.97 -24.19 -18.93
C LYS A 118 6.30 -22.73 -18.63
N LEU A 119 7.59 -22.39 -18.51
CA LEU A 119 8.06 -21.03 -18.17
C LEU A 119 7.54 -19.92 -19.09
N ARG A 120 7.45 -20.16 -20.41
CA ARG A 120 6.91 -19.17 -21.35
C ARG A 120 5.44 -18.85 -21.10
N GLN A 121 4.65 -19.85 -20.70
CA GLN A 121 3.23 -19.66 -20.40
C GLN A 121 3.06 -18.94 -19.05
N LYS A 122 3.90 -19.25 -18.06
CA LYS A 122 3.96 -18.51 -16.78
C LYS A 122 4.19 -17.01 -17.00
N ILE A 123 5.20 -16.66 -17.80
CA ILE A 123 5.56 -15.26 -18.09
C ILE A 123 4.42 -14.54 -18.82
N ASN A 124 3.83 -15.17 -19.84
CA ASN A 124 2.72 -14.56 -20.59
C ASN A 124 1.51 -14.27 -19.70
N VAL A 125 1.15 -15.18 -18.79
CA VAL A 125 0.04 -14.95 -17.85
C VAL A 125 0.39 -13.84 -16.85
N TRP A 126 1.61 -13.85 -16.31
CA TRP A 126 2.07 -12.82 -15.37
C TRP A 126 2.05 -11.41 -15.98
N LEU A 127 2.42 -11.29 -17.26
CA LEU A 127 2.41 -10.04 -18.01
C LEU A 127 1.01 -9.53 -18.37
N GLN A 128 -0.07 -10.29 -18.17
CA GLN A 128 -1.42 -9.78 -18.40
C GLN A 128 -1.90 -8.82 -17.30
N GLU A 129 -1.27 -8.86 -16.14
CA GLU A 129 -1.58 -7.97 -15.03
C GLU A 129 -0.85 -6.63 -15.18
N TYR A 130 -1.60 -5.54 -15.31
CA TYR A 130 -1.06 -4.18 -15.54
C TYR A 130 -0.03 -3.75 -14.48
N TRP A 131 -0.25 -4.13 -13.21
CA TRP A 131 0.66 -3.81 -12.10
C TRP A 131 1.99 -4.56 -12.23
N ASN A 132 1.97 -5.81 -12.72
CA ASN A 132 3.19 -6.59 -12.94
C ASN A 132 4.03 -6.01 -14.08
N ILE A 133 3.39 -5.57 -15.18
CA ILE A 133 4.10 -4.86 -16.26
C ILE A 133 4.77 -3.59 -15.71
N THR A 134 4.03 -2.80 -14.93
CA THR A 134 4.54 -1.55 -14.34
C THR A 134 5.70 -1.83 -13.39
N ASP A 135 5.60 -2.85 -12.54
CA ASP A 135 6.69 -3.28 -11.64
C ASP A 135 7.94 -3.73 -12.43
N LEU A 136 7.76 -4.46 -13.53
CA LEU A 136 8.87 -4.86 -14.40
C LEU A 136 9.54 -3.66 -15.06
N MET A 137 8.75 -2.70 -15.56
CA MET A 137 9.25 -1.46 -16.14
C MET A 137 10.04 -0.65 -15.11
N ALA A 138 9.54 -0.51 -13.88
CA ALA A 138 10.22 0.16 -12.78
C ALA A 138 11.57 -0.50 -12.48
N ILE A 139 11.60 -1.82 -12.23
CA ILE A 139 12.83 -2.55 -11.91
C ILE A 139 13.85 -2.46 -13.05
N SER A 140 13.40 -2.58 -14.31
CA SER A 140 14.28 -2.51 -15.48
C SER A 140 14.88 -1.10 -15.66
N THR A 141 14.08 -0.06 -15.45
CA THR A 141 14.50 1.34 -15.56
C THR A 141 15.48 1.69 -14.43
N PHE A 142 15.19 1.27 -13.20
CA PHE A 142 16.13 1.41 -12.08
C PHE A 142 17.46 0.72 -12.36
N THR A 143 17.42 -0.52 -12.86
CA THR A 143 18.64 -1.29 -13.18
C THR A 143 19.47 -0.59 -14.25
N LEU A 144 18.84 -0.06 -15.30
CA LEU A 144 19.52 0.74 -16.31
C LEU A 144 20.14 2.00 -15.72
N GLY A 145 19.39 2.74 -14.88
CA GLY A 145 19.88 3.92 -14.18
C GLY A 145 21.09 3.61 -13.30
N PHE A 146 21.06 2.49 -12.58
CA PHE A 146 22.13 2.03 -11.70
C PHE A 146 23.39 1.66 -12.49
N LEU A 147 23.25 0.94 -13.60
CA LEU A 147 24.38 0.59 -14.47
C LEU A 147 25.06 1.84 -15.05
N LEU A 148 24.27 2.83 -15.49
CA LEU A 148 24.80 4.11 -15.98
C LEU A 148 25.43 4.95 -14.86
N ARG A 149 24.89 4.85 -13.64
CA ARG A 149 25.39 5.54 -12.45
C ARG A 149 26.80 5.09 -12.04
N LEU A 150 27.14 3.82 -12.27
CA LEU A 150 28.47 3.26 -11.99
C LEU A 150 29.55 3.69 -13.00
N GLN A 151 29.15 4.23 -14.16
CA GLN A 151 30.07 4.63 -15.23
C GLN A 151 30.68 6.02 -14.98
N SER A 152 31.77 6.36 -15.67
CA SER A 152 32.37 7.71 -15.64
C SER A 152 31.47 8.77 -16.26
N GLU A 153 31.69 10.04 -15.87
CA GLU A 153 31.06 11.17 -16.56
C GLU A 153 31.31 11.06 -18.07
N PRO A 154 30.32 11.33 -18.94
CA PRO A 154 29.01 11.98 -18.70
C PRO A 154 27.84 11.04 -18.32
N TYR A 155 28.04 9.72 -18.36
CA TYR A 155 26.95 8.75 -18.19
C TYR A 155 26.32 8.76 -16.79
N MET A 156 27.10 9.16 -15.78
CA MET A 156 26.62 9.35 -14.41
C MET A 156 25.49 10.38 -14.34
N GLY A 157 25.56 11.47 -15.12
CA GLY A 157 24.48 12.45 -15.24
C GLY A 157 23.19 11.85 -15.79
N TYR A 158 23.28 11.02 -16.84
CA TYR A 158 22.13 10.30 -17.39
C TYR A 158 21.54 9.30 -16.38
N GLY A 159 22.38 8.59 -15.62
CA GLY A 159 21.93 7.70 -14.54
C GLY A 159 21.10 8.43 -13.49
N ARG A 160 21.52 9.63 -13.08
CA ARG A 160 20.75 10.49 -12.15
C ARG A 160 19.39 10.89 -12.73
N VAL A 161 19.34 11.31 -13.99
CA VAL A 161 18.08 11.69 -14.66
C VAL A 161 17.13 10.49 -14.71
N ILE A 162 17.65 9.29 -15.01
CA ILE A 162 16.87 8.06 -15.00
C ILE A 162 16.32 7.78 -13.60
N TYR A 163 17.10 7.93 -12.53
CA TYR A 163 16.58 7.79 -11.15
C TYR A 163 15.47 8.79 -10.82
N CYS A 164 15.56 10.03 -11.31
CA CYS A 164 14.52 11.04 -11.10
C CYS A 164 13.21 10.70 -11.82
N ILE A 165 13.28 10.03 -12.98
CA ILE A 165 12.09 9.55 -13.69
C ILE A 165 11.57 8.26 -13.05
N ASP A 166 12.48 7.38 -12.63
CA ASP A 166 12.17 6.07 -12.06
C ASP A 166 11.32 6.17 -10.78
N ILE A 167 11.56 7.17 -9.93
CA ILE A 167 10.76 7.39 -8.71
C ILE A 167 9.26 7.53 -9.00
N ILE A 168 8.88 8.02 -10.18
CA ILE A 168 7.47 8.16 -10.60
C ILE A 168 6.80 6.77 -10.64
N PHE A 169 7.48 5.75 -11.15
CA PHE A 169 6.94 4.39 -11.16
C PHE A 169 6.73 3.84 -9.75
N TRP A 170 7.66 4.11 -8.83
CA TRP A 170 7.52 3.71 -7.42
C TRP A 170 6.40 4.47 -6.70
N TYR A 171 6.08 5.71 -7.10
CA TYR A 171 4.89 6.40 -6.63
C TYR A 171 3.60 5.81 -7.20
N ILE A 172 3.56 5.49 -8.50
CA ILE A 172 2.42 4.80 -9.13
C ILE A 172 2.15 3.47 -8.41
N ARG A 173 3.19 2.75 -7.99
CA ARG A 173 3.09 1.50 -7.24
C ARG A 173 2.41 1.64 -5.87
N VAL A 174 2.42 2.83 -5.26
CA VAL A 174 1.64 3.10 -4.03
C VAL A 174 0.14 2.91 -4.28
N LEU A 175 -0.35 3.23 -5.48
CA LEU A 175 -1.75 3.08 -5.84
C LEU A 175 -2.18 1.61 -5.83
N ASP A 176 -1.31 0.67 -6.21
CA ASP A 176 -1.59 -0.77 -6.12
C ASP A 176 -1.76 -1.22 -4.65
N ILE A 177 -0.92 -0.69 -3.75
CA ILE A 177 -1.03 -0.96 -2.30
C ILE A 177 -2.36 -0.42 -1.77
N PHE A 178 -2.76 0.78 -2.18
CA PHE A 178 -4.07 1.36 -1.84
C PHE A 178 -5.24 0.61 -2.50
N GLY A 179 -5.00 -0.09 -3.60
CA GLY A 179 -5.96 -0.98 -4.27
C GLY A 179 -6.57 -2.03 -3.34
N VAL A 180 -5.80 -2.50 -2.35
CA VAL A 180 -6.23 -3.51 -1.36
C VAL A 180 -7.14 -2.93 -0.29
N ASN A 181 -7.14 -1.61 -0.10
CA ASN A 181 -7.95 -0.96 0.92
C ASN A 181 -9.44 -0.92 0.51
N LYS A 182 -10.34 -1.26 1.44
CA LYS A 182 -11.80 -1.28 1.23
C LYS A 182 -12.36 0.05 0.72
N TYR A 183 -11.77 1.17 1.11
CA TYR A 183 -12.22 2.51 0.75
C TYR A 183 -11.50 3.06 -0.47
N LEU A 184 -10.17 2.92 -0.56
CA LEU A 184 -9.37 3.48 -1.65
C LEU A 184 -9.39 2.63 -2.92
N GLY A 185 -9.52 1.31 -2.79
CA GLY A 185 -9.52 0.38 -3.92
C GLY A 185 -10.54 0.70 -5.01
N PRO A 186 -11.82 0.96 -4.69
CA PRO A 186 -12.81 1.37 -5.67
C PRO A 186 -12.41 2.64 -6.44
N TYR A 187 -11.82 3.64 -5.79
CA TYR A 187 -11.40 4.88 -6.45
C TYR A 187 -10.24 4.65 -7.43
N VAL A 188 -9.24 3.86 -7.05
CA VAL A 188 -8.12 3.50 -7.94
C VAL A 188 -8.64 2.77 -9.18
N MET A 189 -9.57 1.82 -8.99
CA MET A 189 -10.20 1.09 -10.10
C MET A 189 -11.07 1.98 -10.99
N MET A 190 -11.77 2.96 -10.42
CA MET A 190 -12.55 3.94 -11.20
C MET A 190 -11.64 4.81 -12.07
N ILE A 191 -10.56 5.36 -11.50
CA ILE A 191 -9.57 6.16 -12.24
C ILE A 191 -9.01 5.35 -13.42
N GLY A 192 -8.59 4.10 -13.19
CA GLY A 192 -8.06 3.24 -14.25
C GLY A 192 -9.04 2.99 -15.39
N LYS A 193 -10.33 2.83 -15.09
CA LYS A 193 -11.37 2.67 -16.13
C LYS A 193 -11.63 3.97 -16.90
N MET A 194 -11.63 5.11 -16.21
CA MET A 194 -11.85 6.42 -16.83
C MET A 194 -10.69 6.88 -17.71
N MET A 195 -9.47 6.35 -17.52
CA MET A 195 -8.31 6.71 -18.35
C MET A 195 -8.51 6.38 -19.84
N ILE A 196 -9.26 5.32 -20.18
CA ILE A 196 -9.54 4.97 -21.57
C ILE A 196 -10.41 6.04 -22.24
N ASP A 197 -11.44 6.50 -21.54
CA ASP A 197 -12.32 7.56 -22.04
C ASP A 197 -11.57 8.90 -22.18
N MET A 198 -10.67 9.19 -21.23
CA MET A 198 -9.79 10.36 -21.30
C MET A 198 -8.84 10.31 -22.51
N LEU A 199 -8.37 9.14 -22.93
CA LEU A 199 -7.50 9.02 -24.10
C LEU A 199 -8.19 9.52 -25.38
N TYR A 200 -9.47 9.18 -25.58
CA TYR A 200 -10.24 9.67 -26.73
C TYR A 200 -10.39 11.20 -26.71
N PHE A 201 -10.67 11.77 -25.53
CA PHE A 201 -10.74 13.21 -25.37
C PHE A 201 -9.40 13.90 -25.67
N VAL A 202 -8.29 13.36 -25.16
CA VAL A 202 -6.94 13.89 -25.39
C VAL A 202 -6.59 13.88 -26.88
N VAL A 203 -6.98 12.85 -27.63
CA VAL A 203 -6.75 12.80 -29.09
C VAL A 203 -7.50 13.91 -29.81
N ILE A 204 -8.78 14.13 -29.51
CA ILE A 204 -9.57 15.22 -30.10
C ILE A 204 -8.97 16.58 -29.73
N MET A 205 -8.61 16.76 -28.46
CA MET A 205 -7.97 17.97 -27.96
C MET A 205 -6.66 18.26 -28.70
N LEU A 206 -5.84 17.24 -28.97
CA LEU A 206 -4.58 17.39 -29.70
C LEU A 206 -4.81 17.88 -31.13
N VAL A 207 -5.86 17.40 -31.82
CA VAL A 207 -6.22 17.87 -33.17
C VAL A 207 -6.58 19.35 -33.16
N VAL A 208 -7.44 19.77 -32.23
CA VAL A 208 -7.86 21.17 -32.09
C VAL A 208 -6.65 22.05 -31.74
N LEU A 209 -5.88 21.66 -30.73
CA LEU A 209 -4.69 22.36 -30.26
C LEU A 209 -3.68 22.54 -31.39
N MET A 210 -3.41 21.49 -32.17
CA MET A 210 -2.50 21.56 -33.31
C MET A 210 -3.00 22.51 -34.41
N SER A 211 -4.28 22.44 -34.75
CA SER A 211 -4.84 23.31 -35.80
C SER A 211 -4.70 24.79 -35.44
N PHE A 212 -4.96 25.14 -34.18
CA PHE A 212 -4.81 26.51 -33.68
C PHE A 212 -3.35 26.91 -33.52
N GLY A 213 -2.50 26.03 -32.96
CA GLY A 213 -1.09 26.29 -32.74
C GLY A 213 -0.31 26.58 -34.02
N VAL A 214 -0.57 25.81 -35.09
CA VAL A 214 0.04 26.04 -36.41
C VAL A 214 -0.41 27.37 -37.00
N ALA A 215 -1.72 27.65 -36.98
CA ALA A 215 -2.26 28.91 -37.51
C ALA A 215 -1.67 30.12 -36.76
N ARG A 216 -1.63 30.06 -35.42
CA ARG A 216 -1.06 31.12 -34.58
C ARG A 216 0.42 31.34 -34.88
N GLN A 217 1.23 30.28 -34.90
CA GLN A 217 2.67 30.40 -35.13
C GLN A 217 2.97 30.97 -36.52
N ALA A 218 2.23 30.55 -37.55
CA ALA A 218 2.41 31.04 -38.92
C ALA A 218 2.03 32.53 -39.09
N ILE A 219 1.03 33.02 -38.34
CA ILE A 219 0.61 34.43 -38.39
C ILE A 219 1.58 35.33 -37.62
N LEU A 220 1.99 34.94 -36.41
CA LEU A 220 2.83 35.77 -35.55
C LEU A 220 4.30 35.80 -36.00
N HIS A 221 4.78 34.72 -36.62
CA HIS A 221 6.20 34.58 -37.01
C HIS A 221 6.33 34.04 -38.44
N PRO A 222 6.05 34.86 -39.47
CA PRO A 222 6.03 34.42 -40.87
C PRO A 222 7.39 33.99 -41.44
N ASP A 223 8.50 34.53 -40.92
CA ASP A 223 9.86 34.30 -41.45
C ASP A 223 10.75 33.47 -40.51
N GLU A 224 10.17 32.58 -39.69
CA GLU A 224 10.92 31.78 -38.72
C GLU A 224 11.60 30.55 -39.37
N GLU A 225 12.90 30.35 -39.12
CA GLU A 225 13.65 29.21 -39.66
C GLU A 225 13.18 27.87 -39.04
N PRO A 226 13.26 26.76 -39.79
CA PRO A 226 12.87 25.44 -39.30
C PRO A 226 13.77 25.00 -38.14
N THR A 227 13.24 25.09 -36.92
CA THR A 227 13.95 24.70 -35.69
C THR A 227 13.06 23.85 -34.78
N TRP A 228 13.66 23.02 -33.90
CA TRP A 228 12.89 22.28 -32.88
C TRP A 228 12.13 23.19 -31.91
N ARG A 229 12.51 24.47 -31.83
CA ARG A 229 11.79 25.46 -31.02
C ARG A 229 10.42 25.78 -31.63
N LEU A 230 10.34 25.88 -32.95
CA LEU A 230 9.10 26.08 -33.70
C LEU A 230 8.08 24.98 -33.37
N ALA A 231 8.51 23.71 -33.49
CA ALA A 231 7.66 22.56 -33.17
C ALA A 231 7.16 22.61 -31.72
N ARG A 232 8.02 22.94 -30.76
CA ARG A 232 7.62 23.09 -29.35
C ARG A 232 6.65 24.25 -29.14
N ASN A 233 6.86 25.40 -29.78
CA ASN A 233 6.03 26.60 -29.61
C ASN A 233 4.59 26.38 -30.11
N ILE A 234 4.43 25.60 -31.20
CA ILE A 234 3.12 25.19 -31.74
C ILE A 234 2.27 24.49 -30.68
N PHE A 235 2.88 23.65 -29.83
CA PHE A 235 2.14 22.95 -28.76
C PHE A 235 2.07 23.74 -27.46
N TYR A 236 3.18 24.37 -27.06
CA TYR A 236 3.35 24.91 -25.71
C TYR A 236 2.33 26.00 -25.39
N MET A 237 2.23 27.06 -26.21
CA MET A 237 1.36 28.19 -25.88
C MET A 237 -0.13 27.81 -25.92
N PRO A 238 -0.65 27.12 -26.97
CA PRO A 238 -2.03 26.63 -26.98
C PRO A 238 -2.37 25.68 -25.83
N TYR A 239 -1.42 24.86 -25.38
CA TYR A 239 -1.63 23.95 -24.26
C TYR A 239 -1.91 24.70 -22.96
N TRP A 240 -1.09 25.70 -22.62
CA TRP A 240 -1.25 26.51 -21.41
C TRP A 240 -2.52 27.38 -21.43
N MET A 241 -2.99 27.79 -22.60
CA MET A 241 -4.27 28.49 -22.76
C MET A 241 -5.46 27.64 -22.30
N ILE A 242 -5.41 26.31 -22.43
CA ILE A 242 -6.46 25.40 -21.93
C ILE A 242 -6.56 25.48 -20.39
N TYR A 243 -5.45 25.77 -19.71
CA TYR A 243 -5.38 25.92 -18.26
C TYR A 243 -5.59 27.37 -17.78
N GLY A 244 -5.93 28.30 -18.69
CA GLY A 244 -6.25 29.69 -18.36
C GLY A 244 -5.09 30.68 -18.45
N GLU A 245 -3.90 30.27 -18.90
CA GLU A 245 -2.79 31.18 -19.16
C GLU A 245 -2.88 31.71 -20.59
N VAL A 246 -3.41 32.93 -20.74
CA VAL A 246 -3.80 33.50 -22.06
C VAL A 246 -2.66 34.25 -22.77
N PHE A 247 -1.51 34.45 -22.12
CA PHE A 247 -0.35 35.19 -22.65
C PHE A 247 -0.71 36.51 -23.37
N ALA A 248 -1.60 37.31 -22.76
CA ALA A 248 -2.14 38.54 -23.37
C ALA A 248 -1.06 39.52 -23.85
N ASP A 249 0.01 39.69 -23.05
CA ASP A 249 1.14 40.57 -23.36
C ASP A 249 1.96 40.14 -24.60
N SER A 250 1.72 38.95 -25.14
CA SER A 250 2.39 38.44 -26.35
C SER A 250 1.51 38.47 -27.60
N ILE A 251 0.27 38.95 -27.47
CA ILE A 251 -0.76 38.92 -28.52
C ILE A 251 -1.20 40.35 -28.91
N ASP A 252 -1.13 41.32 -27.99
CA ASP A 252 -1.36 42.76 -28.24
C ASP A 252 -0.08 43.48 -28.68
#